data_AF-A0A258DYH0-F1
#
_entry.id   AF-A0A258DYH0-F1
#
_cell.length_a   1.000
_cell.length_b   1.000
_cell.length_c   1.000
_cell.angle_alpha   90.00
_cell.angle_beta   90.00
_cell.angle_gamma   90.00
#
_symmetry.space_group_name_H-M   'P 1'
#
loop_
_entity.id
_entity.type
_entity.pdbx_description
1 polymer ?
#
loop_
_entity_poly.entity_id
_entity_poly.type
_entity_poly.pdbx_seq_one_letter_code
_entity_poly.pdbx_strand_id
1 'polypeptide(L)'
;MLKTYLHNFTDDRMLVSLDIGQYKQNRKKQLEILATKLAKEVAFTRIEASLDPMNSYERRIIHTKLAEWRDVYTESEGEGEN
;
A
#
# COMPACT_ATOMS: atom_id res chain seq x y z
N MET A 1 -20.00 8.26 -2.31
CA MET A 1 -21.16 8.98 -1.75
C MET A 1 -20.78 10.27 -1.03
N LEU A 2 -19.93 10.26 0.02
CA LEU A 2 -19.59 11.49 0.78
C LEU A 2 -19.02 12.64 -0.08
N LYS A 3 -18.05 12.35 -0.94
CA LYS A 3 -17.46 13.34 -1.86
C LYS A 3 -18.50 13.96 -2.79
N THR A 4 -19.36 13.13 -3.39
CA THR A 4 -20.44 13.57 -4.27
C THR A 4 -21.48 14.40 -3.52
N TYR A 5 -21.81 14.02 -2.29
CA TYR A 5 -22.73 14.78 -1.44
C TYR A 5 -22.17 16.17 -1.12
N LEU A 6 -20.90 16.26 -0.72
CA LEU A 6 -20.25 17.54 -0.39
C LEU A 6 -20.10 18.47 -1.60
N HIS A 7 -19.90 17.92 -2.79
CA HIS A 7 -19.86 18.71 -4.03
C HIS A 7 -21.18 19.48 -4.27
N ASN A 8 -22.34 18.94 -3.87
CA ASN A 8 -23.61 19.63 -4.07
C ASN A 8 -23.77 20.89 -3.20
N PHE A 9 -22.85 21.13 -2.25
CA PHE A 9 -22.88 22.28 -1.36
C PHE A 9 -21.73 23.28 -1.62
N THR A 10 -20.83 22.99 -2.57
CA THR A 10 -19.66 23.83 -2.86
C THR A 10 -19.33 23.82 -4.36
N ASP A 11 -19.23 25.00 -4.99
CA ASP A 11 -18.84 25.12 -6.40
C ASP A 11 -17.35 24.82 -6.65
N ASP A 12 -16.53 24.81 -5.59
CA ASP A 12 -15.10 24.53 -5.67
C ASP A 12 -14.75 23.05 -5.48
N ARG A 13 -13.69 22.60 -6.18
CA ARG A 13 -13.14 21.25 -6.02
C ARG A 13 -12.47 21.09 -4.65
N MET A 14 -13.19 20.52 -3.69
CA MET A 14 -12.64 20.15 -2.39
C MET A 14 -11.94 18.78 -2.39
N LEU A 15 -10.76 18.71 -1.76
CA LEU A 15 -10.09 17.47 -1.40
C LEU A 15 -10.63 16.97 -0.06
N VAL A 16 -11.30 15.82 -0.08
CA VAL A 16 -11.89 15.21 1.12
C VAL A 16 -11.16 13.90 1.43
N SER A 17 -10.60 13.80 2.63
CA SER A 17 -9.99 12.57 3.15
C SER A 17 -10.74 12.14 4.41
N LEU A 18 -11.29 10.92 4.39
CA LEU A 18 -11.86 10.27 5.56
C LEU A 18 -10.82 9.30 6.14
N ASP A 19 -10.52 9.44 7.43
CA ASP A 19 -9.73 8.48 8.21
C ASP A 19 -10.47 8.23 9.53
N ILE A 20 -10.66 6.96 9.86
CA ILE A 20 -11.43 6.55 11.04
C ILE A 20 -10.49 5.74 11.92
N GLY A 21 -10.31 6.16 13.17
CA GLY A 21 -9.52 5.39 14.15
C GLY A 21 -8.07 5.14 13.72
N GLN A 22 -7.44 6.10 13.03
CA GLN A 22 -6.07 5.98 12.50
C GLN A 22 -5.88 4.78 11.55
N TYR A 23 -6.94 4.35 10.86
CA TYR A 23 -6.92 3.22 9.96
C TYR A 23 -5.79 3.31 8.93
N LYS A 24 -5.59 4.49 8.31
CA LYS A 24 -4.51 4.67 7.32
C LYS A 24 -3.12 4.41 7.89
N GLN A 25 -2.86 4.92 9.10
CA GLN A 25 -1.58 4.73 9.77
C GLN A 25 -1.38 3.26 10.19
N ASN A 26 -2.42 2.64 10.75
CA ASN A 26 -2.38 1.25 11.18
C ASN A 26 -2.19 0.30 9.99
N ARG A 27 -2.90 0.55 8.89
CA ARG A 27 -2.75 -0.21 7.63
C ARG A 27 -1.34 -0.10 7.07
N LYS A 28 -0.76 1.12 7.06
CA LYS A 28 0.63 1.33 6.64
C LYS A 28 1.60 0.52 7.49
N LYS A 29 1.48 0.57 8.82
CA LYS A 29 2.34 -0.21 9.74
C LYS A 29 2.23 -1.71 9.49
N GLN A 30 1.01 -2.22 9.28
CA GLN A 30 0.79 -3.64 8.96
C GLN A 30 1.50 -4.06 7.67
N LEU A 31 1.42 -3.23 6.61
CA LEU A 31 2.11 -3.50 5.34
C LEU A 31 3.64 -3.47 5.49
N GLU A 32 4.19 -2.54 6.27
CA GLU A 32 5.64 -2.49 6.53
C GLU A 32 6.13 -3.72 7.30
N ILE A 33 5.34 -4.21 8.27
CA ILE A 33 5.65 -5.44 9.02
C ILE A 33 5.60 -6.65 8.08
N LEU A 34 4.56 -6.75 7.25
CA LEU A 34 4.42 -7.82 6.26
C LEU A 34 5.61 -7.86 5.29
N ALA A 35 5.94 -6.71 4.71
CA ALA A 35 7.07 -6.56 3.80
C ALA A 35 8.39 -7.00 4.44
N THR A 36 8.65 -6.55 5.67
CA THR A 36 9.87 -6.90 6.42
C THR A 36 9.95 -8.40 6.70
N LYS A 37 8.83 -9.04 7.05
CA LYS A 37 8.77 -10.47 7.34
C LYS A 37 9.07 -11.28 6.08
N LEU A 38 8.38 -10.99 4.98
CA LEU A 38 8.58 -11.68 3.71
C LEU A 38 9.98 -11.47 3.17
N ALA A 39 10.51 -10.24 3.22
CA ALA A 39 11.87 -9.98 2.76
C ALA A 39 12.92 -10.81 3.51
N LYS A 40 12.77 -10.99 4.84
CA LYS A 40 13.65 -11.87 5.61
C LYS A 40 13.51 -13.33 5.21
N GLU A 41 12.29 -13.78 4.98
CA GLU A 41 12.01 -15.15 4.56
C GLU A 41 12.62 -15.44 3.19
N VAL A 42 12.35 -14.60 2.18
CA VAL A 42 12.91 -14.69 0.83
C VAL A 42 14.44 -14.60 0.84
N ALA A 43 15.02 -13.69 1.64
CA ALA A 43 16.48 -13.59 1.75
C ALA A 43 17.13 -14.87 2.29
N PHE A 44 16.44 -15.57 3.20
CA PHE A 44 16.92 -16.82 3.80
C PHE A 44 16.67 -18.03 2.90
N THR A 45 15.45 -18.19 2.37
CA THR A 45 15.04 -19.36 1.59
C THR A 45 15.47 -19.29 0.13
N ARG A 46 15.70 -18.09 -0.40
CA ARG A 46 15.88 -17.80 -1.83
C ARG A 46 14.68 -18.19 -2.70
N ILE A 47 13.51 -18.39 -2.08
CA ILE A 47 12.25 -18.68 -2.75
C ILE A 47 11.45 -17.38 -2.83
N GLU A 48 10.93 -17.06 -4.01
CA GLU A 48 10.08 -15.88 -4.22
C GLU A 48 8.76 -15.98 -3.42
N ALA A 49 8.24 -14.83 -3.01
CA ALA A 49 6.97 -14.74 -2.30
C ALA A 49 6.01 -13.84 -3.08
N SER A 50 4.79 -14.34 -3.32
CA SER A 50 3.71 -13.55 -3.91
C SER A 50 2.84 -12.96 -2.81
N LEU A 51 2.34 -11.75 -3.06
CA LEU A 51 1.48 -10.99 -2.15
C LEU A 51 0.07 -10.91 -2.73
N ASP A 52 -0.93 -10.79 -1.85
CA ASP A 52 -2.31 -10.54 -2.27
C ASP A 52 -2.41 -9.23 -3.09
N PRO A 53 -3.36 -9.16 -4.05
CA PRO A 53 -3.63 -7.95 -4.80
C PRO A 53 -3.88 -6.75 -3.89
N MET A 54 -3.29 -5.62 -4.26
CA MET A 54 -3.28 -4.41 -3.44
C MET A 54 -3.27 -3.15 -4.30
N ASN A 55 -3.85 -2.07 -3.78
CA ASN A 55 -3.96 -0.84 -4.55
C ASN A 55 -2.59 -0.18 -4.76
N SER A 56 -2.50 0.76 -5.69
CA SER A 56 -1.23 1.42 -6.05
C SER A 56 -0.54 2.12 -4.87
N TYR A 57 -1.29 2.62 -3.89
CA TYR A 57 -0.71 3.24 -2.70
C TYR A 57 -0.06 2.21 -1.78
N GLU A 58 -0.72 1.07 -1.57
CA GLU A 58 -0.19 -0.04 -0.77
C GLU A 58 1.06 -0.65 -1.41
N ARG A 59 1.05 -0.89 -2.74
CA ARG A 59 2.24 -1.34 -3.48
C ARG A 59 3.42 -0.41 -3.26
N ARG A 60 3.18 0.90 -3.38
CA ARG A 60 4.22 1.91 -3.17
C ARG A 60 4.80 1.86 -1.75
N ILE A 61 4.00 1.58 -0.72
CA ILE A 61 4.49 1.42 0.66
C ILE A 61 5.50 0.26 0.73
N ILE A 62 5.17 -0.90 0.14
CA ILE A 62 6.05 -2.07 0.16
C ILE A 62 7.34 -1.79 -0.60
N HIS A 63 7.24 -1.30 -1.84
CA HIS A 63 8.42 -0.94 -2.65
C HIS A 63 9.32 0.05 -1.92
N THR A 64 8.75 1.10 -1.35
CA THR A 64 9.54 2.11 -0.61
C THR A 64 10.19 1.52 0.64
N LYS A 65 9.49 0.60 1.34
CA LYS A 65 10.02 -0.03 2.55
C LYS A 65 11.21 -0.95 2.26
N LEU A 66 11.19 -1.62 1.11
CA LEU A 66 12.20 -2.60 0.71
C LEU A 66 13.26 -2.03 -0.26
N ALA A 67 13.11 -0.79 -0.74
CA ALA A 67 14.05 -0.16 -1.69
C ALA A 67 15.51 -0.13 -1.20
N GLU A 68 15.73 0.00 0.10
CA GLU A 68 17.08 0.06 0.70
C GLU A 68 17.64 -1.33 1.08
N TRP A 69 16.90 -2.42 0.81
CA TRP A 69 17.35 -3.77 1.15
C TRP A 69 18.27 -4.32 0.05
N ARG A 70 19.44 -4.81 0.45
CA ARG A 70 20.46 -5.29 -0.51
C ARG A 70 20.20 -6.72 -1.01
N ASP A 71 19.47 -7.52 -0.24
CA ASP A 71 19.35 -8.96 -0.45
C ASP A 71 18.04 -9.38 -1.13
N VAL A 72 17.13 -8.43 -1.36
CA VAL A 72 15.83 -8.66 -2.00
C VAL A 72 15.52 -7.52 -2.98
N TYR A 73 14.73 -7.82 -4.01
CA TYR A 73 14.12 -6.83 -4.88
C TYR A 73 12.61 -7.05 -4.90
N THR A 74 11.87 -6.04 -5.32
CA THR A 74 10.41 -6.08 -5.40
C THR A 74 9.96 -5.73 -6.80
N GLU A 75 9.00 -6.48 -7.31
CA GLU A 75 8.34 -6.22 -8.59
C GLU A 75 6.82 -6.25 -8.37
N SER A 76 6.09 -5.49 -9.18
CA SER A 76 4.63 -5.54 -9.16
C SER A 76 4.15 -6.20 -10.44
N GLU A 77 3.52 -7.36 -10.29
CA GLU A 77 2.90 -8.09 -11.38
C GLU A 77 1.37 -7.96 -11.31
N GLY A 78 0.72 -7.96 -12.47
CA GLY A 78 -0.73 -7.83 -12.64
C GLY A 78 -1.18 -6.51 -13.25
N GLU A 79 -2.14 -6.58 -14.18
CA GLU A 79 -2.88 -5.41 -14.66
C GLU A 79 -3.78 -4.95 -13.52
N GLY A 80 -3.59 -3.70 -13.05
CA GLY A 80 -4.44 -3.16 -12.00
C GLY A 80 -5.89 -3.18 -12.45
N GLU A 81 -6.76 -3.90 -11.74
CA GLU A 81 -8.19 -3.69 -11.85
C GLU A 81 -8.47 -2.24 -11.40
N ASN A 82 -8.71 -1.37 -12.39
CA ASN A 82 -9.15 0.00 -12.20
C ASN A 82 -10.65 0.04 -11.94
#